data_AF-A0A3C0HZG6-F1
#
_entry.id   AF-A0A3C0HZG6-F1
#
_cell.length_a   1.000
_cell.length_b   1.000
_cell.length_c   1.000
_cell.angle_alpha   90.00
_cell.angle_beta   90.00
_cell.angle_gamma   90.00
#
_symmetry.space_group_name_H-M   'P 1'
#
loop_
_entity.id
_entity.type
_entity.pdbx_description
1 polymer ?
#
loop_
_entity_poly.entity_id
_entity_poly.type
_entity_poly.pdbx_seq_one_letter_code
_entity_poly.pdbx_strand_id
1 'polypeptide(L)'
;MHNKTLSELSRALHQRECSSVELTRYFLERIKTHDTQLNSFITQTPELALAQAKSADERLNDGTAHALTGIPIAHKDIFCTQGVKTSCGSKMLDNFIAPYNATLVEKCEAVGMVMLGKTNMDEFAMGSTTENSGFHVTANPWNTALSPGGSSGGSAASVAAGMCLGSLGSDTGGSIRQPASHCNVVGLKPTYGRVSRYGLVAFASSLDQIGPLTRNVADCALMMNAISGHDPKDSTSVNQEVPDFTKNLDQSLQGKTIGLPREYFETDGIEPDVKRSIDAAIETLKGLGCRFVDVSLPHKLYAVAVYYVIAPSEASSNLARYEGVKYGVRDMEQTELLDMYTSSRSRGLGLEVQRRIIIGTYALSSGYYDAYYKKASQVRTLIIRDFDAAFNSCDLMLSPVSPS
;
A
#
# COMPACT_ATOMS: atom_id res chain seq x y z
N MET A 1 19.70 8.95 14.45
CA MET A 1 18.29 8.58 14.67
C MET A 1 17.76 7.63 13.60
N HIS A 2 17.95 7.85 12.30
CA HIS A 2 17.36 7.00 11.23
C HIS A 2 17.80 5.52 11.19
N ASN A 3 18.96 5.17 11.74
CA ASN A 3 19.42 3.77 11.80
C ASN A 3 18.74 2.93 12.89
N LYS A 4 17.98 3.57 13.79
CA LYS A 4 17.16 2.87 14.79
C LYS A 4 15.85 2.39 14.15
N THR A 5 15.32 1.31 14.65
CA THR A 5 13.98 0.81 14.34
C THR A 5 12.90 1.73 14.90
N LEU A 6 11.67 1.58 14.41
CA LEU A 6 10.52 2.30 14.96
C LEU A 6 10.31 1.90 16.43
N SER A 7 10.46 0.62 16.77
CA SER A 7 10.36 0.10 18.14
C SER A 7 11.40 0.71 19.09
N GLU A 8 12.65 0.86 18.66
CA GLU A 8 13.71 1.49 19.45
C GLU A 8 13.46 2.98 19.67
N LEU A 9 12.95 3.70 18.67
CA LEU A 9 12.65 5.12 18.81
C LEU A 9 11.38 5.37 19.61
N SER A 10 10.40 4.47 19.54
CA SER A 10 9.26 4.46 20.46
C SER A 10 9.75 4.36 21.89
N ARG A 11 10.65 3.42 22.19
CA ARG A 11 11.24 3.28 23.54
C ARG A 11 11.98 4.55 23.97
N ALA A 12 12.79 5.13 23.09
CA ALA A 12 13.54 6.36 23.36
C ALA A 12 12.61 7.55 23.70
N LEU A 13 11.48 7.69 22.99
CA LEU A 13 10.46 8.70 23.28
C LEU A 13 9.82 8.48 24.67
N HIS A 14 9.42 7.24 24.98
CA HIS A 14 8.85 6.91 26.29
C HIS A 14 9.84 7.08 27.44
N GLN A 15 11.13 6.90 27.18
CA GLN A 15 12.23 7.12 28.12
C GLN A 15 12.71 8.57 28.16
N ARG A 16 12.13 9.46 27.34
CA ARG A 16 12.50 10.87 27.22
C ARG A 16 13.97 11.09 26.83
N GLU A 17 14.56 10.15 26.09
CA GLU A 17 15.90 10.28 25.51
C GLU A 17 15.91 11.26 24.33
N CYS A 18 14.76 11.44 23.68
CA CYS A 18 14.48 12.51 22.73
C CYS A 18 12.99 12.89 22.79
N SER A 19 12.64 14.05 22.25
CA SER A 19 11.25 14.46 22.01
C SER A 19 10.77 14.06 20.62
N SER A 20 9.45 13.95 20.46
CA SER A 20 8.80 13.77 19.16
C SER A 20 9.05 14.95 18.24
N VAL A 21 9.09 16.18 18.76
CA VAL A 21 9.45 17.37 17.96
C VAL A 21 10.87 17.27 17.41
N GLU A 22 11.87 16.88 18.22
CA GLU A 22 13.25 16.67 17.75
C GLU A 22 13.31 15.55 16.69
N LEU A 23 12.63 14.43 16.95
CA LEU A 23 12.59 13.30 16.03
C LEU A 23 11.93 13.67 14.69
N THR A 24 10.83 14.42 14.74
CA THR A 24 10.10 14.86 13.56
C THR A 24 10.90 15.87 12.75
N ARG A 25 11.54 16.87 13.39
CA ARG A 25 12.45 17.80 12.71
C ARG A 25 13.58 17.07 12.01
N TYR A 26 14.15 16.06 12.66
CA TYR A 26 15.20 15.24 12.08
C TYR A 26 14.76 14.56 10.78
N PHE A 27 13.58 13.94 10.76
CA PHE A 27 13.08 13.28 9.55
C PHE A 27 12.63 14.26 8.46
N LEU A 28 12.04 15.41 8.81
CA LEU A 28 11.72 16.47 7.85
C LEU A 28 12.99 17.00 7.16
N GLU A 29 14.09 17.21 7.90
CA GLU A 29 15.36 17.66 7.31
C GLU A 29 15.98 16.58 6.42
N ARG A 30 15.84 15.29 6.79
CA ARG A 30 16.26 14.18 5.92
C ARG A 30 15.48 14.16 4.61
N ILE A 31 14.16 14.33 4.66
CA ILE A 31 13.33 14.41 3.46
C ILE A 31 13.79 15.57 2.59
N LYS A 32 13.94 16.77 3.16
CA LYS A 32 14.41 17.96 2.45
C LYS A 32 15.78 17.75 1.77
N THR A 33 16.68 17.03 2.43
CA THR A 33 18.05 16.79 1.94
C THR A 33 18.12 15.72 0.86
N HIS A 34 17.39 14.60 1.04
CA HIS A 34 17.60 13.38 0.25
C HIS A 34 16.49 13.09 -0.76
N ASP A 35 15.28 13.60 -0.56
CA ASP A 35 14.15 13.26 -1.44
C ASP A 35 14.30 13.86 -2.84
N THR A 36 15.11 14.91 -3.00
CA THR A 36 15.41 15.50 -4.33
C THR A 36 16.06 14.52 -5.31
N GLN A 37 16.68 13.44 -4.82
CA GLN A 37 17.27 12.40 -5.66
C GLN A 37 16.30 11.24 -5.94
N LEU A 38 15.27 11.08 -5.10
CA LEU A 38 14.38 9.92 -5.13
C LEU A 38 12.94 10.26 -5.56
N ASN A 39 12.51 11.51 -5.39
CA ASN A 39 11.16 12.01 -5.64
C ASN A 39 10.08 11.10 -5.04
N SER A 40 10.22 10.75 -3.75
CA SER A 40 9.34 9.81 -3.07
C SER A 40 8.13 10.48 -2.40
N PHE A 41 8.11 11.81 -2.23
CA PHE A 41 6.97 12.57 -1.71
C PHE A 41 6.33 13.47 -2.79
N ILE A 42 4.99 13.56 -2.79
CA ILE A 42 4.22 14.55 -3.57
C ILE A 42 3.96 15.80 -2.73
N THR A 43 3.65 15.62 -1.44
CA THR A 43 3.29 16.72 -0.54
C THR A 43 3.93 16.50 0.82
N GLN A 44 4.83 17.37 1.22
CA GLN A 44 5.39 17.37 2.57
C GLN A 44 4.51 18.22 3.49
N THR A 45 4.37 17.84 4.75
CA THR A 45 3.48 18.52 5.71
C THR A 45 4.22 18.96 6.97
N PRO A 46 5.29 19.78 6.88
CA PRO A 46 6.14 20.11 8.03
C PRO A 46 5.38 20.79 9.17
N GLU A 47 4.47 21.71 8.86
CA GLU A 47 3.68 22.44 9.87
C GLU A 47 2.75 21.49 10.65
N LEU A 48 1.98 20.67 9.93
CA LEU A 48 1.11 19.65 10.52
C LEU A 48 1.92 18.61 11.32
N ALA A 49 3.04 18.15 10.76
CA ALA A 49 3.91 17.16 11.41
C ALA A 49 4.45 17.70 12.75
N LEU A 50 4.92 18.95 12.79
CA LEU A 50 5.42 19.56 14.02
C LEU A 50 4.29 19.82 15.04
N ALA A 51 3.09 20.17 14.58
CA ALA A 51 1.93 20.30 15.46
C ALA A 51 1.53 18.95 16.09
N GLN A 52 1.47 17.88 15.29
CA GLN A 52 1.21 16.52 15.76
C GLN A 52 2.31 16.05 16.73
N ALA A 53 3.57 16.33 16.42
CA ALA A 53 4.71 15.99 17.28
C ALA A 53 4.65 16.70 18.64
N LYS A 54 4.27 17.98 18.67
CA LYS A 54 4.05 18.70 19.94
C LYS A 54 2.93 18.06 20.77
N SER A 55 1.81 17.70 20.13
CA SER A 55 0.72 16.99 20.82
C SER A 55 1.16 15.62 21.33
N ALA A 56 2.02 14.92 20.59
CA ALA A 56 2.59 13.65 21.03
C ALA A 56 3.50 13.82 22.26
N ASP A 57 4.33 14.87 22.30
CA ASP A 57 5.15 15.21 23.48
C ASP A 57 4.28 15.52 24.72
N GLU A 58 3.16 16.21 24.54
CA GLU A 58 2.17 16.44 25.61
C GLU A 58 1.62 15.11 26.14
N ARG A 59 1.20 14.19 25.27
CA ARG A 59 0.71 12.86 25.68
C ARG A 59 1.76 12.01 26.40
N LEU A 60 3.02 12.08 25.95
CA LEU A 60 4.16 11.41 26.60
C LEU A 60 4.43 11.99 28.00
N ASN A 61 4.27 13.30 28.18
CA ASN A 61 4.43 13.96 29.48
C ASN A 61 3.30 13.62 30.44
N ASP A 62 2.06 13.55 29.94
CA ASP A 62 0.85 13.27 30.72
C ASP A 62 0.66 11.77 31.03
N GLY A 63 1.50 10.89 30.46
CA GLY A 63 1.40 9.44 30.65
C GLY A 63 0.21 8.79 29.92
N THR A 64 -0.32 9.45 28.89
CA THR A 64 -1.44 8.98 28.05
C THR A 64 -0.99 8.49 26.67
N ALA A 65 0.33 8.36 26.47
CA ALA A 65 0.92 7.90 25.22
C ALA A 65 0.59 6.42 24.93
N HIS A 66 0.44 6.12 23.64
CA HIS A 66 0.43 4.78 23.08
C HIS A 66 1.81 4.38 22.59
N ALA A 67 2.00 3.10 22.29
CA ALA A 67 3.27 2.55 21.78
C ALA A 67 3.79 3.23 20.51
N LEU A 68 2.94 3.91 19.72
CA LEU A 68 3.33 4.61 18.49
C LEU A 68 3.21 6.14 18.59
N THR A 69 2.97 6.66 19.79
CA THR A 69 2.90 8.11 20.01
C THR A 69 4.25 8.76 19.68
N GLY A 70 4.19 9.79 18.83
CA GLY A 70 5.32 10.61 18.41
C GLY A 70 6.17 10.03 17.27
N ILE A 71 5.78 8.88 16.72
CA ILE A 71 6.50 8.19 15.64
C ILE A 71 6.21 8.85 14.27
N PRO A 72 7.24 9.33 13.55
CA PRO A 72 7.07 9.92 12.22
C PRO A 72 6.91 8.86 11.11
N ILE A 73 5.77 8.90 10.42
CA ILE A 73 5.42 8.02 9.31
C ILE A 73 5.01 8.81 8.06
N ALA A 74 4.95 8.14 6.92
CA ALA A 74 4.47 8.71 5.66
C ALA A 74 3.22 7.98 5.14
N HIS A 75 2.32 8.69 4.48
CA HIS A 75 1.08 8.12 3.95
C HIS A 75 1.12 8.12 2.43
N LYS A 76 0.70 7.05 1.74
CA LYS A 76 0.46 7.11 0.29
C LYS A 76 -0.56 8.20 -0.04
N ASP A 77 -0.37 8.87 -1.17
CA ASP A 77 -1.23 10.00 -1.62
C ASP A 77 -2.64 9.60 -2.08
N ILE A 78 -3.06 8.38 -1.76
CA ILE A 78 -4.39 7.82 -2.05
C ILE A 78 -5.35 7.92 -0.86
N PHE A 79 -4.86 8.26 0.33
CA PHE A 79 -5.66 8.37 1.54
C PHE A 79 -6.11 9.81 1.75
N CYS A 80 -7.42 10.06 1.83
CA CYS A 80 -7.93 11.38 2.19
C CYS A 80 -7.38 11.80 3.57
N THR A 81 -6.81 12.99 3.65
CA THR A 81 -6.30 13.58 4.90
C THR A 81 -6.80 15.00 4.99
N GLN A 82 -7.64 15.30 5.97
CA GLN A 82 -8.36 16.55 6.09
C GLN A 82 -7.41 17.76 6.06
N GLY A 83 -7.68 18.70 5.16
CA GLY A 83 -6.86 19.90 5.00
C GLY A 83 -5.53 19.69 4.27
N VAL A 84 -5.22 18.46 3.84
CA VAL A 84 -4.01 18.12 3.08
C VAL A 84 -4.39 17.73 1.65
N LYS A 85 -3.55 18.11 0.69
CA LYS A 85 -3.71 17.69 -0.71
C LYS A 85 -3.70 16.16 -0.81
N THR A 86 -4.66 15.59 -1.53
CA THR A 86 -4.73 14.15 -1.83
C THR A 86 -4.94 14.00 -3.34
N SER A 87 -3.86 13.81 -4.09
CA SER A 87 -3.91 13.86 -5.56
C SER A 87 -3.92 12.50 -6.24
N CYS A 88 -3.69 11.41 -5.49
CA CYS A 88 -3.56 10.05 -6.02
C CYS A 88 -2.48 9.93 -7.10
N GLY A 89 -1.44 10.76 -7.05
CA GLY A 89 -0.45 10.85 -8.12
C GLY A 89 -1.02 11.32 -9.46
N SER A 90 -2.18 11.99 -9.48
CA SER A 90 -2.87 12.42 -10.71
C SER A 90 -3.01 13.94 -10.79
N LYS A 91 -2.85 14.48 -12.01
CA LYS A 91 -3.19 15.87 -12.30
C LYS A 91 -4.68 16.14 -12.13
N MET A 92 -5.53 15.12 -12.29
CA MET A 92 -6.98 15.23 -12.11
C MET A 92 -7.40 15.71 -10.71
N LEU A 93 -6.57 15.46 -9.70
CA LEU A 93 -6.82 15.80 -8.30
C LEU A 93 -5.74 16.72 -7.72
N ASP A 94 -4.94 17.40 -8.54
CA ASP A 94 -3.85 18.25 -8.05
C ASP A 94 -4.33 19.47 -7.22
N ASN A 95 -5.58 19.89 -7.41
CA ASN A 95 -6.22 20.94 -6.60
C ASN A 95 -7.14 20.39 -5.49
N PHE A 96 -7.15 19.08 -5.23
CA PHE A 96 -8.04 18.48 -4.25
C PHE A 96 -7.44 18.50 -2.83
N ILE A 97 -7.96 19.41 -1.99
CA ILE A 97 -7.74 19.40 -0.55
C ILE A 97 -8.83 18.54 0.09
N ALA A 98 -8.46 17.42 0.73
CA ALA A 98 -9.45 16.49 1.23
C ALA A 98 -10.28 17.14 2.37
N PRO A 99 -11.63 17.04 2.35
CA PRO A 99 -12.47 17.65 3.39
C PRO A 99 -12.69 16.73 4.60
N TYR A 100 -12.09 15.54 4.62
CA TYR A 100 -12.25 14.54 5.68
C TYR A 100 -11.01 13.64 5.78
N ASN A 101 -10.86 12.97 6.92
CA ASN A 101 -9.86 11.94 7.13
C ASN A 101 -10.36 10.56 6.70
N ALA A 102 -9.49 9.79 6.05
CA ALA A 102 -9.66 8.35 5.95
C ALA A 102 -9.61 7.72 7.34
N THR A 103 -10.31 6.60 7.55
CA THR A 103 -10.37 5.96 8.87
C THR A 103 -8.99 5.53 9.38
N LEU A 104 -8.08 5.12 8.48
CA LEU A 104 -6.70 4.81 8.86
C LEU A 104 -5.96 6.05 9.42
N VAL A 105 -6.25 7.24 8.89
CA VAL A 105 -5.62 8.50 9.32
C VAL A 105 -6.13 8.87 10.70
N GLU A 106 -7.45 8.76 10.91
CA GLU A 106 -8.08 8.95 12.24
C GLU A 106 -7.47 7.98 13.27
N LYS A 107 -7.25 6.71 12.91
CA LYS A 107 -6.61 5.71 13.78
C LYS A 107 -5.16 6.06 14.11
N CYS A 108 -4.36 6.48 13.13
CA CYS A 108 -2.98 6.91 13.35
C CYS A 108 -2.90 8.15 14.26
N GLU A 109 -3.77 9.14 14.04
CA GLU A 109 -3.87 10.34 14.88
C GLU A 109 -4.32 10.01 16.31
N ALA A 110 -5.26 9.06 16.46
CA ALA A 110 -5.73 8.61 17.76
C ALA A 110 -4.61 8.02 18.61
N VAL A 111 -3.70 7.23 18.01
CA VAL A 111 -2.52 6.69 18.71
C VAL A 111 -1.33 7.66 18.76
N GLY A 112 -1.48 8.87 18.23
CA GLY A 112 -0.50 9.95 18.32
C GLY A 112 0.68 9.83 17.35
N MET A 113 0.51 9.13 16.22
CA MET A 113 1.54 9.10 15.18
C MET A 113 1.62 10.44 14.45
N VAL A 114 2.79 10.73 13.86
CA VAL A 114 3.08 12.00 13.17
C VAL A 114 3.19 11.75 11.67
N MET A 115 2.36 12.41 10.87
CA MET A 115 2.41 12.31 9.40
C MET A 115 3.38 13.33 8.81
N LEU A 116 4.47 12.85 8.21
CA LEU A 116 5.48 13.66 7.55
C LEU A 116 5.03 14.21 6.19
N GLY A 117 4.13 13.49 5.52
CA GLY A 117 3.59 13.90 4.23
C GLY A 117 2.97 12.75 3.43
N LYS A 118 2.66 13.06 2.17
CA LYS A 118 2.06 12.19 1.16
C LYS A 118 3.12 11.68 0.20
N THR A 119 3.26 10.35 0.12
CA THR A 119 4.23 9.67 -0.75
C THR A 119 3.69 9.47 -2.15
N ASN A 120 4.60 9.52 -3.12
CA ASN A 120 4.33 9.34 -4.53
C ASN A 120 3.88 7.91 -4.85
N MET A 121 3.18 7.77 -5.98
CA MET A 121 2.55 6.54 -6.42
C MET A 121 2.26 6.58 -7.92
N ASP A 122 2.06 5.41 -8.54
CA ASP A 122 1.41 5.38 -9.86
C ASP A 122 0.03 6.04 -9.76
N GLU A 123 -0.33 6.78 -10.81
CA GLU A 123 -1.60 7.49 -10.90
C GLU A 123 -2.79 6.58 -10.60
N PHE A 124 -3.64 6.97 -9.65
CA PHE A 124 -4.79 6.19 -9.17
C PHE A 124 -4.46 4.73 -8.79
N ALA A 125 -3.23 4.50 -8.33
CA ALA A 125 -2.69 3.19 -7.96
C ALA A 125 -2.53 2.20 -9.13
N MET A 126 -2.60 2.66 -10.38
CA MET A 126 -2.56 1.84 -11.59
C MET A 126 -1.15 1.78 -12.19
N GLY A 127 -0.38 0.79 -11.75
CA GLY A 127 0.96 0.54 -12.27
C GLY A 127 1.79 -0.31 -11.30
N SER A 128 3.00 -0.63 -11.73
CA SER A 128 3.94 -1.47 -10.95
C SER A 128 5.35 -0.89 -10.93
N THR A 129 5.50 0.41 -11.27
CA THR A 129 6.82 1.06 -11.34
C THR A 129 6.85 2.47 -10.76
N THR A 130 5.72 3.08 -10.44
CA THR A 130 5.58 4.50 -10.04
C THR A 130 5.97 5.50 -11.15
N GLU A 131 6.25 5.03 -12.36
CA GLU A 131 6.56 5.88 -13.52
C GLU A 131 5.32 6.57 -14.08
N ASN A 132 4.11 6.04 -13.82
CA ASN A 132 2.88 6.67 -14.28
C ASN A 132 2.42 7.84 -13.39
N SER A 133 3.18 8.21 -12.36
CA SER A 133 2.86 9.39 -11.55
C SER A 133 2.72 10.63 -12.44
N GLY A 134 1.64 11.38 -12.26
CA GLY A 134 1.37 12.65 -12.96
C GLY A 134 2.29 13.80 -12.54
N PHE A 135 3.14 13.60 -11.53
CA PHE A 135 4.06 14.62 -10.99
C PHE A 135 5.52 14.35 -11.37
N HIS A 136 6.04 13.19 -10.97
CA HIS A 136 7.43 12.83 -11.15
C HIS A 136 7.66 11.33 -10.94
N VAL A 137 8.73 10.79 -11.53
CA VAL A 137 9.13 9.39 -11.35
C VAL A 137 9.91 9.24 -10.03
N THR A 138 9.49 8.29 -9.19
CA THR A 138 10.26 7.91 -8.01
C THR A 138 11.37 6.93 -8.40
N ALA A 139 12.57 7.11 -7.87
CA ALA A 139 13.71 6.23 -8.09
C ALA A 139 13.90 5.23 -6.93
N ASN A 140 14.53 4.09 -7.21
CA ASN A 140 14.87 3.09 -6.20
C ASN A 140 16.08 3.54 -5.35
N PRO A 141 16.00 3.54 -4.00
CA PRO A 141 17.13 3.93 -3.14
C PRO A 141 18.38 3.05 -3.26
N TRP A 142 18.24 1.80 -3.73
CA TRP A 142 19.38 0.89 -3.93
C TRP A 142 20.08 1.12 -5.28
N ASN A 143 19.37 1.66 -6.25
CA ASN A 143 19.90 2.05 -7.55
C ASN A 143 18.97 3.07 -8.21
N THR A 144 19.40 4.33 -8.28
CA THR A 144 18.55 5.44 -8.75
C THR A 144 18.19 5.37 -10.23
N ALA A 145 18.81 4.47 -11.00
CA ALA A 145 18.42 4.17 -12.39
C ALA A 145 17.26 3.17 -12.51
N LEU A 146 16.82 2.56 -11.41
CA LEU A 146 15.78 1.54 -11.39
C LEU A 146 14.50 2.03 -10.70
N SER A 147 13.40 1.36 -11.01
CA SER A 147 12.11 1.59 -10.37
C SER A 147 12.08 1.07 -8.92
N PRO A 148 11.42 1.77 -7.99
CA PRO A 148 11.12 1.27 -6.65
C PRO A 148 9.94 0.28 -6.62
N GLY A 149 9.40 -0.09 -7.79
CA GLY A 149 8.14 -0.82 -7.91
C GLY A 149 6.91 0.09 -7.85
N GLY A 150 5.72 -0.50 -7.85
CA GLY A 150 4.46 0.24 -7.81
C GLY A 150 3.24 -0.57 -7.39
N SER A 151 2.15 0.09 -7.01
CA SER A 151 1.96 1.54 -7.07
C SER A 151 2.35 2.28 -5.81
N SER A 152 2.81 1.61 -4.74
CA SER A 152 3.27 2.27 -3.51
C SER A 152 4.79 2.52 -3.49
N GLY A 153 5.37 2.87 -4.64
CA GLY A 153 6.83 3.02 -4.78
C GLY A 153 7.42 4.13 -3.93
N GLY A 154 6.75 5.29 -3.82
CA GLY A 154 7.18 6.36 -2.91
C GLY A 154 7.13 5.93 -1.43
N SER A 155 6.14 5.13 -1.05
CA SER A 155 6.02 4.58 0.30
C SER A 155 7.17 3.62 0.63
N ALA A 156 7.57 2.75 -0.31
CA ALA A 156 8.68 1.82 -0.12
C ALA A 156 10.03 2.55 -0.15
N ALA A 157 10.25 3.43 -1.13
CA ALA A 157 11.48 4.20 -1.30
C ALA A 157 11.77 5.09 -0.08
N SER A 158 10.75 5.77 0.46
CA SER A 158 10.92 6.64 1.64
C SER A 158 11.32 5.87 2.90
N VAL A 159 10.83 4.64 3.09
CA VAL A 159 11.22 3.77 4.21
C VAL A 159 12.64 3.24 4.02
N ALA A 160 12.96 2.75 2.82
CA ALA A 160 14.27 2.19 2.48
C ALA A 160 15.39 3.24 2.57
N ALA A 161 15.13 4.48 2.15
CA ALA A 161 16.06 5.61 2.27
C ALA A 161 16.16 6.18 3.70
N GLY A 162 15.42 5.63 4.66
CA GLY A 162 15.39 6.12 6.05
C GLY A 162 14.87 7.55 6.17
N MET A 163 13.91 7.94 5.32
CA MET A 163 13.25 9.26 5.36
C MET A 163 12.00 9.25 6.25
N CYS A 164 11.52 8.07 6.63
CA CYS A 164 10.51 7.87 7.67
C CYS A 164 10.77 6.57 8.45
N LEU A 165 10.04 6.34 9.54
CA LEU A 165 10.15 5.12 10.34
C LEU A 165 9.24 3.99 9.85
N GLY A 166 8.18 4.36 9.14
CA GLY A 166 7.28 3.45 8.45
C GLY A 166 6.41 4.26 7.50
N SER A 167 5.76 3.58 6.58
CA SER A 167 4.78 4.20 5.69
C SER A 167 3.55 3.32 5.52
N LEU A 168 2.46 3.91 5.04
CA LEU A 168 1.23 3.21 4.71
C LEU A 168 1.01 3.25 3.20
N GLY A 169 0.73 2.10 2.59
CA GLY A 169 0.46 1.92 1.17
C GLY A 169 -0.88 1.23 0.93
N SER A 170 -1.21 1.04 -0.35
CA SER A 170 -2.37 0.26 -0.80
C SER A 170 -1.94 -0.86 -1.74
N ASP A 171 -2.54 -2.04 -1.61
CA ASP A 171 -2.27 -3.23 -2.43
C ASP A 171 -3.57 -3.72 -3.05
N THR A 172 -3.64 -3.63 -4.38
CA THR A 172 -4.77 -4.10 -5.19
C THR A 172 -4.41 -5.38 -5.95
N GLY A 173 -3.17 -5.46 -6.45
CA GLY A 173 -2.65 -6.61 -7.19
C GLY A 173 -1.19 -6.92 -6.91
N GLY A 174 -0.64 -6.45 -5.79
CA GLY A 174 0.80 -6.51 -5.47
C GLY A 174 1.38 -5.18 -5.00
N SER A 175 0.57 -4.12 -4.95
CA SER A 175 1.04 -2.74 -4.86
C SER A 175 1.65 -2.31 -3.51
N ILE A 176 1.69 -3.17 -2.50
CA ILE A 176 2.54 -3.03 -1.30
C ILE A 176 3.70 -4.00 -1.35
N ARG A 177 3.42 -5.28 -1.65
CA ARG A 177 4.41 -6.37 -1.58
C ARG A 177 5.51 -6.24 -2.62
N GLN A 178 5.18 -5.89 -3.87
CA GLN A 178 6.17 -5.75 -4.94
C GLN A 178 7.10 -4.55 -4.70
N PRO A 179 6.62 -3.33 -4.35
CA PRO A 179 7.52 -2.25 -3.96
C PRO A 179 8.40 -2.61 -2.75
N ALA A 180 7.84 -3.33 -1.78
CA ALA A 180 8.60 -3.77 -0.62
C ALA A 180 9.75 -4.72 -1.01
N SER A 181 9.48 -5.65 -1.92
CA SER A 181 10.51 -6.54 -2.50
C SER A 181 11.59 -5.75 -3.23
N HIS A 182 11.22 -4.78 -4.07
CA HIS A 182 12.17 -3.99 -4.87
C HIS A 182 13.02 -3.03 -4.04
N CYS A 183 12.51 -2.57 -2.90
CA CYS A 183 13.21 -1.63 -2.03
C CYS A 183 13.83 -2.27 -0.77
N ASN A 184 13.85 -3.60 -0.66
CA ASN A 184 14.38 -4.34 0.50
C ASN A 184 13.76 -3.86 1.83
N VAL A 185 12.42 -3.81 1.88
CA VAL A 185 11.66 -3.48 3.08
C VAL A 185 10.57 -4.53 3.32
N VAL A 186 9.99 -4.54 4.51
CA VAL A 186 8.85 -5.40 4.86
C VAL A 186 7.57 -4.69 4.46
N GLY A 187 6.74 -5.32 3.62
CA GLY A 187 5.42 -4.83 3.24
C GLY A 187 4.36 -5.89 3.46
N LEU A 188 3.26 -5.54 4.14
CA LEU A 188 2.18 -6.47 4.45
C LEU A 188 0.87 -5.98 3.86
N LYS A 189 0.21 -6.83 3.05
CA LYS A 189 -1.21 -6.67 2.71
C LYS A 189 -2.03 -7.57 3.64
N PRO A 190 -2.85 -7.02 4.54
CA PRO A 190 -3.67 -7.85 5.42
C PRO A 190 -4.83 -8.51 4.68
N THR A 191 -5.58 -9.34 5.40
CA THR A 191 -6.85 -9.91 4.93
C THR A 191 -7.79 -8.78 4.48
N TYR A 192 -8.52 -8.99 3.38
CA TYR A 192 -9.54 -8.05 2.92
C TYR A 192 -10.59 -7.83 4.03
N GLY A 193 -10.93 -6.57 4.29
CA GLY A 193 -11.80 -6.16 5.40
C GLY A 193 -11.13 -6.00 6.78
N ARG A 194 -9.83 -6.32 6.95
CA ARG A 194 -9.10 -6.12 8.22
C ARG A 194 -8.83 -4.65 8.54
N VAL A 195 -8.53 -3.85 7.52
CA VAL A 195 -8.35 -2.40 7.59
C VAL A 195 -9.48 -1.76 6.78
N SER A 196 -10.08 -0.71 7.33
CA SER A 196 -11.16 0.03 6.66
C SER A 196 -10.64 0.70 5.39
N ARG A 197 -11.47 0.67 4.33
CA ARG A 197 -11.24 1.37 3.06
C ARG A 197 -11.94 2.74 3.02
N TYR A 198 -12.61 3.17 4.09
CA TYR A 198 -13.21 4.51 4.12
C TYR A 198 -12.13 5.60 4.00
N GLY A 199 -12.28 6.46 3.00
CA GLY A 199 -11.32 7.51 2.64
C GLY A 199 -10.06 7.04 1.90
N LEU A 200 -9.96 5.75 1.55
CA LEU A 200 -9.10 5.31 0.46
C LEU A 200 -9.79 5.68 -0.86
N VAL A 201 -9.09 6.40 -1.74
CA VAL A 201 -9.57 6.60 -3.11
C VAL A 201 -9.54 5.25 -3.84
N ALA A 202 -10.72 4.74 -4.18
CA ALA A 202 -10.86 3.38 -4.69
C ALA A 202 -10.30 3.20 -6.11
N PHE A 203 -9.54 2.14 -6.31
CA PHE A 203 -9.18 1.59 -7.61
C PHE A 203 -10.11 0.42 -7.94
N ALA A 204 -9.91 -0.72 -7.27
CA ALA A 204 -10.77 -1.91 -7.39
C ALA A 204 -11.27 -2.31 -6.01
N SER A 205 -12.51 -1.92 -5.71
CA SER A 205 -13.12 -2.02 -4.38
C SER A 205 -13.15 -3.44 -3.81
N SER A 206 -13.24 -4.49 -4.63
CA SER A 206 -13.21 -5.88 -4.17
C SER A 206 -11.81 -6.45 -3.93
N LEU A 207 -10.76 -5.66 -4.17
CA LEU A 207 -9.36 -6.08 -4.14
C LEU A 207 -8.49 -5.17 -3.26
N ASP A 208 -8.77 -3.87 -3.28
CA ASP A 208 -8.01 -2.84 -2.56
C ASP A 208 -7.90 -3.18 -1.08
N GLN A 209 -6.68 -3.11 -0.55
CA GLN A 209 -6.45 -3.15 0.88
C GLN A 209 -5.27 -2.28 1.30
N ILE A 210 -5.40 -1.64 2.47
CA ILE A 210 -4.35 -0.81 3.07
C ILE A 210 -3.41 -1.68 3.89
N GLY A 211 -2.12 -1.34 3.91
CA GLY A 211 -1.15 -2.00 4.77
C GLY A 211 0.17 -1.23 4.94
N PRO A 212 0.98 -1.61 5.93
CA PRO A 212 2.22 -0.92 6.26
C PRO A 212 3.42 -1.39 5.43
N LEU A 213 4.40 -0.49 5.31
CA LEU A 213 5.76 -0.76 4.87
C LEU A 213 6.75 -0.28 5.94
N THR A 214 7.69 -1.13 6.34
CA THR A 214 8.64 -0.87 7.44
C THR A 214 9.98 -1.57 7.19
N ARG A 215 11.02 -1.27 7.99
CA ARG A 215 12.33 -1.92 7.83
C ARG A 215 12.42 -3.32 8.43
N ASN A 216 11.47 -3.73 9.28
CA ASN A 216 11.47 -5.04 9.92
C ASN A 216 10.05 -5.51 10.26
N VAL A 217 9.91 -6.80 10.58
CA VAL A 217 8.60 -7.43 10.83
C VAL A 217 7.93 -6.93 12.12
N ALA A 218 8.70 -6.62 13.17
CA ALA A 218 8.15 -6.16 14.44
C ALA A 218 7.47 -4.78 14.31
N ASP A 219 8.12 -3.86 13.61
CA ASP A 219 7.57 -2.53 13.33
C ASP A 219 6.33 -2.63 12.43
N CYS A 220 6.33 -3.56 11.46
CA CYS A 220 5.15 -3.87 10.64
C CYS A 220 3.95 -4.31 11.49
N ALA A 221 4.18 -5.21 12.46
CA ALA A 221 3.17 -5.69 13.39
C ALA A 221 2.62 -4.58 14.30
N LEU A 222 3.48 -3.69 14.80
CA LEU A 222 3.04 -2.52 15.58
C LEU A 222 2.13 -1.60 14.75
N MET A 223 2.50 -1.31 13.50
CA MET A 223 1.66 -0.51 12.62
C MET A 223 0.32 -1.20 12.32
N MET A 224 0.31 -2.53 12.16
CA MET A 224 -0.92 -3.30 11.98
C MET A 224 -1.87 -3.18 13.18
N ASN A 225 -1.36 -3.17 14.41
CA ASN A 225 -2.16 -2.94 15.61
C ASN A 225 -2.86 -1.57 15.59
N ALA A 226 -2.20 -0.53 15.08
CA ALA A 226 -2.78 0.81 15.01
C ALA A 226 -3.89 0.93 13.96
N ILE A 227 -3.69 0.37 12.76
CA ILE A 227 -4.58 0.64 11.61
C ILE A 227 -5.74 -0.36 11.47
N SER A 228 -5.65 -1.54 12.10
CA SER A 228 -6.66 -2.59 11.96
C SER A 228 -7.93 -2.32 12.75
N GLY A 229 -9.03 -2.95 12.34
CA GLY A 229 -10.29 -3.01 13.08
C GLY A 229 -11.49 -2.59 12.27
N HIS A 230 -12.67 -2.98 12.76
CA HIS A 230 -13.95 -2.67 12.16
C HIS A 230 -14.20 -1.16 12.12
N ASP A 231 -14.89 -0.73 11.06
CA ASP A 231 -15.32 0.65 10.85
C ASP A 231 -16.76 0.67 10.33
N PRO A 232 -17.71 1.28 11.06
CA PRO A 232 -19.10 1.38 10.61
C PRO A 232 -19.28 2.21 9.32
N LYS A 233 -18.29 3.03 8.93
CA LYS A 233 -18.31 3.79 7.67
C LYS A 233 -17.93 2.95 6.44
N ASP A 234 -17.43 1.72 6.65
CA ASP A 234 -17.07 0.78 5.60
C ASP A 234 -17.83 -0.54 5.79
N SER A 235 -18.88 -0.74 4.99
CA SER A 235 -19.70 -1.97 5.01
C SER A 235 -18.93 -3.24 4.66
N THR A 236 -17.71 -3.14 4.12
CA THR A 236 -16.84 -4.29 3.83
C THR A 236 -15.80 -4.56 4.92
N SER A 237 -15.69 -3.67 5.91
CA SER A 237 -14.83 -3.90 7.06
C SER A 237 -15.43 -5.02 7.93
N VAL A 238 -14.64 -6.03 8.22
CA VAL A 238 -15.12 -7.23 8.91
C VAL A 238 -15.18 -6.94 10.42
N ASN A 239 -16.36 -7.12 11.01
CA ASN A 239 -16.56 -7.00 12.45
C ASN A 239 -16.02 -8.25 13.18
N GLN A 240 -14.70 -8.35 13.27
CA GLN A 240 -13.97 -9.35 14.03
C GLN A 240 -12.93 -8.67 14.91
N GLU A 241 -12.67 -9.25 16.06
CA GLU A 241 -11.61 -8.81 16.98
C GLU A 241 -10.27 -8.71 16.24
N VAL A 242 -9.50 -7.67 16.58
CA VAL A 242 -8.16 -7.46 16.04
C VAL A 242 -7.19 -8.24 16.92
N PRO A 243 -6.50 -9.28 16.41
CA PRO A 243 -5.45 -9.91 17.18
C PRO A 243 -4.31 -8.91 17.40
N ASP A 244 -3.63 -9.01 18.54
CA ASP A 244 -2.37 -8.31 18.73
C ASP A 244 -1.30 -8.96 17.84
N PHE A 245 -0.92 -8.26 16.78
CA PHE A 245 0.06 -8.73 15.80
C PHE A 245 1.48 -8.87 16.38
N THR A 246 1.76 -8.27 17.54
CA THR A 246 3.08 -8.33 18.19
C THR A 246 3.25 -9.53 19.11
N LYS A 247 2.15 -10.17 19.52
CA LYS A 247 2.13 -11.20 20.58
C LYS A 247 2.99 -12.43 20.29
N ASN A 248 3.12 -12.83 19.02
CA ASN A 248 3.75 -14.08 18.61
C ASN A 248 4.99 -13.88 17.72
N LEU A 249 5.64 -12.71 17.78
CA LEU A 249 6.81 -12.42 16.92
C LEU A 249 7.99 -13.37 17.16
N ASP A 250 8.21 -13.80 18.40
CA ASP A 250 9.30 -14.70 18.80
C ASP A 250 8.86 -16.18 18.85
N GLN A 251 7.66 -16.50 18.38
CA GLN A 251 7.15 -17.88 18.41
C GLN A 251 7.96 -18.77 17.46
N SER A 252 8.42 -19.91 17.97
CA SER A 252 9.14 -20.90 17.16
C SER A 252 8.30 -21.39 15.99
N LEU A 253 8.93 -21.54 14.83
CA LEU A 253 8.35 -22.13 13.63
C LEU A 253 8.46 -23.67 13.59
N GLN A 254 9.05 -24.29 14.62
CA GLN A 254 9.25 -25.73 14.69
C GLN A 254 7.93 -26.49 14.44
N GLY A 255 7.95 -27.41 13.48
CA GLY A 255 6.82 -28.27 13.14
C GLY A 255 5.77 -27.65 12.21
N LYS A 256 5.88 -26.35 11.90
CA LYS A 256 5.01 -25.69 10.91
C LYS A 256 5.22 -26.30 9.52
N THR A 257 4.13 -26.46 8.79
CA THR A 257 4.14 -26.98 7.42
C THR A 257 3.96 -25.84 6.44
N ILE A 258 4.93 -25.66 5.53
CA ILE A 258 4.93 -24.63 4.51
C ILE A 258 4.65 -25.27 3.14
N GLY A 259 3.59 -24.82 2.49
CA GLY A 259 3.24 -25.19 1.12
C GLY A 259 4.10 -24.45 0.11
N LEU A 260 4.62 -25.17 -0.88
CA LEU A 260 5.28 -24.64 -2.07
C LEU A 260 4.35 -24.83 -3.27
N PRO A 261 3.69 -23.76 -3.76
CA PRO A 261 2.83 -23.88 -4.94
C PRO A 261 3.65 -24.19 -6.18
N ARG A 262 3.53 -25.40 -6.74
CA ARG A 262 4.32 -25.85 -7.90
C ARG A 262 4.26 -24.85 -9.05
N GLU A 263 3.08 -24.31 -9.33
CA GLU A 263 2.83 -23.35 -10.40
C GLU A 263 3.51 -21.99 -10.18
N TYR A 264 4.11 -21.74 -9.01
CA TYR A 264 4.96 -20.57 -8.78
C TYR A 264 6.45 -20.88 -9.01
N PHE A 265 6.90 -22.12 -8.83
CA PHE A 265 8.32 -22.50 -8.98
C PHE A 265 8.63 -23.12 -10.36
N GLU A 266 7.62 -23.68 -11.03
CA GLU A 266 7.73 -24.32 -12.35
C GLU A 266 7.43 -23.35 -13.51
N THR A 267 7.09 -22.09 -13.23
CA THR A 267 6.84 -21.09 -14.29
C THR A 267 8.15 -20.56 -14.86
N ASP A 268 8.22 -20.47 -16.19
CA ASP A 268 9.27 -19.74 -16.88
C ASP A 268 9.29 -18.25 -16.47
N GLY A 269 10.48 -17.66 -16.40
CA GLY A 269 10.67 -16.22 -16.19
C GLY A 269 11.02 -15.79 -14.77
N ILE A 270 11.23 -16.73 -13.82
CA ILE A 270 11.93 -16.40 -12.56
C ILE A 270 13.42 -16.26 -12.84
N GLU A 271 13.99 -15.11 -12.49
CA GLU A 271 15.42 -14.87 -12.66
C GLU A 271 16.26 -15.79 -11.76
N PRO A 272 17.46 -16.22 -12.22
CA PRO A 272 18.33 -17.11 -11.44
C PRO A 272 18.65 -16.59 -10.04
N ASP A 273 18.74 -15.28 -9.86
CA ASP A 273 19.13 -14.63 -8.61
C ASP A 273 17.97 -14.64 -7.60
N VAL A 274 16.74 -14.45 -8.09
CA VAL A 274 15.52 -14.63 -7.30
C VAL A 274 15.38 -16.09 -6.88
N LYS A 275 15.62 -17.04 -7.79
CA LYS A 275 15.59 -18.46 -7.48
C LYS A 275 16.59 -18.84 -6.38
N ARG A 276 17.85 -18.38 -6.49
CA ARG A 276 18.85 -18.62 -5.44
C ARG A 276 18.43 -18.03 -4.08
N SER A 277 17.79 -16.86 -4.10
CA SER A 277 17.33 -16.19 -2.87
C SER A 277 16.19 -16.95 -2.19
N ILE A 278 15.21 -17.44 -2.96
CA ILE A 278 14.11 -18.22 -2.38
C ILE A 278 14.58 -19.61 -1.91
N ASP A 279 15.51 -20.24 -2.64
CA ASP A 279 16.11 -21.51 -2.23
C ASP A 279 16.86 -21.36 -0.88
N ALA A 280 17.62 -20.27 -0.70
CA ALA A 280 18.29 -19.95 0.56
C ALA A 280 17.29 -19.69 1.71
N ALA A 281 16.16 -19.04 1.43
CA ALA A 281 15.10 -18.83 2.40
C ALA A 281 14.44 -20.17 2.83
N ILE A 282 14.23 -21.09 1.88
CA ILE A 282 13.72 -22.44 2.15
C ILE A 282 14.68 -23.20 3.06
N GLU A 283 15.98 -23.20 2.77
CA GLU A 283 16.98 -23.86 3.61
C GLU A 283 17.06 -23.26 5.02
N THR A 284 16.95 -21.94 5.14
CA THR A 284 16.87 -21.26 6.44
C THR A 284 15.65 -21.74 7.24
N LEU A 285 14.48 -21.81 6.62
CA LEU A 285 13.24 -22.26 7.26
C LEU A 285 13.28 -23.75 7.64
N LYS A 286 13.91 -24.60 6.82
CA LYS A 286 14.18 -26.00 7.19
C LYS A 286 15.07 -26.08 8.43
N GLY A 287 16.13 -25.26 8.50
CA GLY A 287 17.01 -25.15 9.67
C GLY A 287 16.30 -24.68 10.93
N LEU A 288 15.22 -23.89 10.79
CA LEU A 288 14.33 -23.47 11.88
C LEU A 288 13.26 -24.52 12.25
N GLY A 289 13.27 -25.70 11.62
CA GLY A 289 12.38 -26.81 11.95
C GLY A 289 11.05 -26.83 11.19
N CYS A 290 10.90 -26.03 10.13
CA CYS A 290 9.73 -26.09 9.26
C CYS A 290 9.78 -27.35 8.37
N ARG A 291 8.59 -27.89 8.09
CA ARG A 291 8.37 -28.93 7.08
C ARG A 291 7.87 -28.28 5.80
N PHE A 292 8.17 -28.87 4.66
CA PHE A 292 7.72 -28.40 3.35
C PHE A 292 6.88 -29.45 2.65
N VAL A 293 5.83 -29.01 1.97
CA VAL A 293 4.98 -29.84 1.12
C VAL A 293 4.72 -29.13 -0.19
N ASP A 294 4.69 -29.87 -1.29
CA ASP A 294 4.22 -29.31 -2.55
C ASP A 294 2.70 -29.16 -2.50
N VAL A 295 2.20 -28.01 -2.92
CA VAL A 295 0.77 -27.75 -3.12
C VAL A 295 0.53 -27.35 -4.56
N SER A 296 -0.73 -27.45 -5.01
CA SER A 296 -1.12 -27.06 -6.37
C SER A 296 -2.12 -25.92 -6.32
N LEU A 297 -1.87 -24.90 -7.13
CA LEU A 297 -2.77 -23.80 -7.45
C LEU A 297 -3.03 -23.81 -8.98
N PRO A 298 -3.81 -24.79 -9.50
CA PRO A 298 -3.92 -25.02 -10.94
C PRO A 298 -4.47 -23.83 -11.72
N HIS A 299 -5.27 -22.95 -11.10
CA HIS A 299 -5.82 -21.76 -11.74
C HIS A 299 -4.90 -20.53 -11.66
N LYS A 300 -3.69 -20.67 -11.11
CA LYS A 300 -2.68 -19.59 -11.01
C LYS A 300 -2.44 -18.89 -12.34
N LEU A 301 -2.37 -19.64 -13.44
CA LEU A 301 -2.08 -19.10 -14.77
C LEU A 301 -3.10 -18.05 -15.23
N TYR A 302 -4.33 -18.10 -14.69
CA TYR A 302 -5.39 -17.15 -15.00
C TYR A 302 -5.39 -15.91 -14.10
N ALA A 303 -4.62 -15.90 -12.99
CA ALA A 303 -4.73 -14.86 -11.97
C ALA A 303 -4.47 -13.45 -12.53
N VAL A 304 -3.46 -13.30 -13.39
CA VAL A 304 -3.16 -12.01 -14.05
C VAL A 304 -4.31 -11.61 -14.97
N ALA A 305 -4.79 -12.50 -15.84
CA ALA A 305 -5.89 -12.19 -16.76
C ALA A 305 -7.18 -11.82 -16.00
N VAL A 306 -7.52 -12.57 -14.95
CA VAL A 306 -8.68 -12.29 -14.08
C VAL A 306 -8.55 -10.92 -13.42
N TYR A 307 -7.37 -10.61 -12.88
CA TYR A 307 -7.09 -9.30 -12.28
C TYR A 307 -7.25 -8.16 -13.29
N TYR A 308 -6.71 -8.32 -14.51
CA TYR A 308 -6.79 -7.34 -15.59
C TYR A 308 -8.18 -7.22 -16.23
N VAL A 309 -9.15 -8.04 -15.83
CA VAL A 309 -10.57 -7.83 -16.16
C VAL A 309 -11.30 -7.19 -14.99
N ILE A 310 -11.17 -7.75 -13.78
CA ILE A 310 -11.91 -7.28 -12.59
C ILE A 310 -11.47 -5.87 -12.20
N ALA A 311 -10.17 -5.63 -12.03
CA ALA A 311 -9.69 -4.35 -11.53
C ALA A 311 -10.02 -3.19 -12.49
N PRO A 312 -9.79 -3.29 -13.81
CA PRO A 312 -10.22 -2.25 -14.75
C PRO A 312 -11.74 -2.06 -14.81
N SER A 313 -12.53 -3.13 -14.71
CA SER A 313 -14.01 -3.03 -14.69
C SER A 313 -14.49 -2.25 -13.48
N GLU A 314 -13.97 -2.54 -12.29
CA GLU A 314 -14.32 -1.77 -11.10
C GLU A 314 -13.79 -0.33 -11.18
N ALA A 315 -12.59 -0.14 -11.75
CA ALA A 315 -11.99 1.18 -11.92
C ALA A 315 -12.80 2.09 -12.86
N SER A 316 -13.34 1.56 -13.96
CA SER A 316 -14.14 2.34 -14.90
C SER A 316 -15.39 2.92 -14.24
N SER A 317 -15.98 2.19 -13.28
CA SER A 317 -17.09 2.68 -12.45
C SER A 317 -16.60 3.61 -11.33
N ASN A 318 -15.57 3.21 -10.57
CA ASN A 318 -15.08 3.98 -9.42
C ASN A 318 -14.58 5.37 -9.83
N LEU A 319 -13.87 5.46 -10.96
CA LEU A 319 -13.30 6.70 -11.48
C LEU A 319 -14.29 7.53 -12.32
N ALA A 320 -15.53 7.06 -12.53
CA ALA A 320 -16.54 7.84 -13.24
C ALA A 320 -16.87 9.17 -12.54
N ARG A 321 -16.68 9.23 -11.22
CA ARG A 321 -16.89 10.42 -10.38
C ARG A 321 -15.93 11.59 -10.64
N TYR A 322 -14.80 11.32 -11.29
CA TYR A 322 -13.81 12.36 -11.60
C TYR A 322 -14.17 13.01 -12.92
N GLU A 323 -14.92 14.09 -12.80
CA GLU A 323 -15.57 14.76 -13.93
C GLU A 323 -15.35 16.28 -13.95
N GLY A 324 -14.62 16.81 -12.97
CA GLY A 324 -14.32 18.24 -12.83
C GLY A 324 -15.51 19.09 -12.36
N VAL A 325 -16.65 18.50 -11.99
CA VAL A 325 -17.85 19.26 -11.56
C VAL A 325 -17.80 19.64 -10.08
N LYS A 326 -17.66 18.65 -9.21
CA LYS A 326 -17.72 18.85 -7.76
C LYS A 326 -16.36 19.16 -7.14
N TYR A 327 -15.30 18.58 -7.71
CA TYR A 327 -13.93 18.69 -7.25
C TYR A 327 -12.97 18.19 -8.35
N GLY A 328 -11.68 18.38 -8.14
CA GLY A 328 -10.65 18.06 -9.12
C GLY A 328 -10.48 19.14 -10.18
N VAL A 329 -9.64 18.86 -11.17
CA VAL A 329 -9.37 19.76 -12.29
C VAL A 329 -10.53 19.77 -13.27
N ARG A 330 -10.92 20.96 -13.70
CA ARG A 330 -11.94 21.22 -14.73
C ARG A 330 -11.31 21.96 -15.89
N ASP A 331 -11.67 21.54 -17.10
CA ASP A 331 -11.40 22.33 -18.29
C ASP A 331 -12.37 23.52 -18.37
N MET A 332 -11.85 24.71 -18.07
CA MET A 332 -12.63 25.95 -18.04
C MET A 332 -12.87 26.54 -19.44
N GLU A 333 -12.24 25.99 -20.49
CA GLU A 333 -12.40 26.45 -21.87
C GLU A 333 -13.67 25.89 -22.54
N GLN A 334 -14.24 24.81 -21.99
CA GLN A 334 -15.40 24.14 -22.55
C GLN A 334 -16.71 24.67 -21.96
N THR A 335 -17.64 25.03 -22.82
CA THR A 335 -18.97 25.55 -22.42
C THR A 335 -20.06 24.47 -22.48
N GLU A 336 -19.91 23.49 -23.37
CA GLU A 336 -20.84 22.37 -23.50
C GLU A 336 -20.52 21.27 -22.48
N LEU A 337 -21.55 20.69 -21.87
CA LEU A 337 -21.38 19.74 -20.76
C LEU A 337 -20.57 18.50 -21.15
N LEU A 338 -20.85 17.95 -22.34
CA LEU A 338 -20.17 16.75 -22.82
C LEU A 338 -18.69 17.02 -23.12
N ASP A 339 -18.39 18.17 -23.71
CA ASP A 339 -17.02 18.59 -24.02
C ASP A 339 -16.24 18.88 -22.74
N MET A 340 -16.87 19.51 -21.75
CA MET A 340 -16.27 19.71 -20.43
C MET A 340 -15.91 18.37 -19.78
N TYR A 341 -16.81 17.37 -19.79
CA TYR A 341 -16.52 16.06 -19.21
C TYR A 341 -15.37 15.34 -19.93
N THR A 342 -15.48 15.24 -21.26
CA THR A 342 -14.52 14.52 -22.08
C THR A 342 -13.15 15.17 -22.02
N SER A 343 -13.07 16.50 -22.13
CA SER A 343 -11.81 17.23 -22.08
C SER A 343 -11.17 17.21 -20.70
N SER A 344 -11.92 17.46 -19.62
CA SER A 344 -11.38 17.43 -18.25
C SER A 344 -10.77 16.07 -17.93
N ARG A 345 -11.47 14.98 -18.30
CA ARG A 345 -10.97 13.61 -18.07
C ARG A 345 -9.78 13.28 -18.95
N SER A 346 -9.81 13.65 -20.23
CA SER A 346 -8.73 13.33 -21.17
C SER A 346 -7.45 14.10 -20.87
N ARG A 347 -7.54 15.33 -20.36
CA ARG A 347 -6.41 16.17 -19.96
C ARG A 347 -5.91 15.83 -18.55
N GLY A 348 -6.84 15.47 -17.65
CA GLY A 348 -6.53 15.24 -16.23
C GLY A 348 -6.01 13.85 -15.90
N LEU A 349 -6.47 12.82 -16.62
CA LEU A 349 -6.06 11.43 -16.40
C LEU A 349 -4.92 11.04 -17.34
N GLY A 350 -3.89 10.38 -16.84
CA GLY A 350 -2.80 9.83 -17.66
C GLY A 350 -3.21 8.60 -18.46
N LEU A 351 -2.34 8.22 -19.40
CA LEU A 351 -2.63 7.20 -20.42
C LEU A 351 -2.95 5.83 -19.82
N GLU A 352 -2.24 5.40 -18.77
CA GLU A 352 -2.50 4.11 -18.14
C GLU A 352 -3.90 4.06 -17.51
N VAL A 353 -4.29 5.13 -16.81
CA VAL A 353 -5.63 5.23 -16.21
C VAL A 353 -6.71 5.24 -17.29
N GLN A 354 -6.51 5.99 -18.38
CA GLN A 354 -7.44 5.99 -19.51
C GLN A 354 -7.58 4.60 -20.14
N ARG A 355 -6.47 3.88 -20.37
CA ARG A 355 -6.48 2.51 -20.90
C ARG A 355 -7.31 1.58 -20.02
N ARG A 356 -7.13 1.65 -18.70
CA ARG A 356 -7.87 0.83 -17.73
C ARG A 356 -9.36 1.14 -17.75
N ILE A 357 -9.73 2.42 -17.81
CA ILE A 357 -11.15 2.82 -17.92
C ILE A 357 -11.77 2.29 -19.22
N ILE A 358 -11.06 2.37 -20.36
CA ILE A 358 -11.55 1.86 -21.65
C ILE A 358 -11.76 0.34 -21.57
N ILE A 359 -10.77 -0.41 -21.10
CA ILE A 359 -10.85 -1.88 -20.95
C ILE A 359 -12.00 -2.26 -20.03
N GLY A 360 -12.12 -1.60 -18.88
CA GLY A 360 -13.19 -1.87 -17.93
C GLY A 360 -14.58 -1.54 -18.46
N THR A 361 -14.73 -0.42 -19.18
CA THR A 361 -16.00 -0.04 -19.82
C THR A 361 -16.41 -1.07 -20.86
N TYR A 362 -15.45 -1.57 -21.65
CA TYR A 362 -15.68 -2.65 -22.61
C TYR A 362 -16.11 -3.95 -21.91
N ALA A 363 -15.38 -4.39 -20.88
CA ALA A 363 -15.67 -5.62 -20.14
C ALA A 363 -17.03 -5.60 -19.42
N LEU A 364 -17.57 -4.43 -19.12
CA LEU A 364 -18.90 -4.23 -18.52
C LEU A 364 -20.00 -3.95 -19.54
N SER A 365 -19.67 -3.76 -20.81
CA SER A 365 -20.65 -3.38 -21.83
C SER A 365 -21.63 -4.51 -22.15
N SER A 366 -22.82 -4.12 -22.59
CA SER A 366 -23.87 -5.07 -23.02
C SER A 366 -23.35 -5.99 -24.12
N GLY A 367 -23.61 -7.29 -24.00
CA GLY A 367 -23.09 -8.33 -24.90
C GLY A 367 -21.73 -8.90 -24.51
N TYR A 368 -20.93 -8.19 -23.71
CA TYR A 368 -19.58 -8.62 -23.30
C TYR A 368 -19.47 -8.93 -21.79
N TYR A 369 -20.39 -8.42 -20.96
CA TYR A 369 -20.41 -8.64 -19.51
C TYR A 369 -20.26 -10.12 -19.09
N ASP A 370 -21.08 -11.01 -19.67
CA ASP A 370 -21.06 -12.43 -19.33
C ASP A 370 -19.74 -13.11 -19.72
N ALA A 371 -19.18 -12.72 -20.87
CA ALA A 371 -17.95 -13.30 -21.42
C ALA A 371 -16.68 -12.83 -20.70
N TYR A 372 -16.67 -11.61 -20.16
CA TYR A 372 -15.51 -11.01 -19.50
C TYR A 372 -15.71 -10.93 -17.98
N TYR A 373 -16.46 -9.94 -17.47
CA TYR A 373 -16.51 -9.65 -16.05
C TYR A 373 -17.08 -10.81 -15.22
N LYS A 374 -18.20 -11.39 -15.65
CA LYS A 374 -18.80 -12.55 -14.96
C LYS A 374 -17.89 -13.78 -15.04
N LYS A 375 -17.29 -14.03 -16.21
CA LYS A 375 -16.36 -15.15 -16.38
C LYS A 375 -15.13 -15.00 -15.48
N ALA A 376 -14.54 -13.80 -15.42
CA ALA A 376 -13.42 -13.51 -14.53
C ALA A 376 -13.81 -13.70 -13.05
N SER A 377 -15.02 -13.29 -12.65
CA SER A 377 -15.54 -13.51 -11.29
C SER A 377 -15.71 -14.99 -10.96
N GLN A 378 -16.15 -15.81 -11.92
CA GLN A 378 -16.22 -17.27 -11.75
C GLN A 378 -14.83 -17.88 -11.62
N VAL A 379 -13.86 -17.48 -12.45
CA VAL A 379 -12.48 -17.97 -12.34
C VAL A 379 -11.81 -17.52 -11.04
N ARG A 380 -12.10 -16.30 -10.55
CA ARG A 380 -11.69 -15.85 -9.22
C ARG A 380 -12.17 -16.81 -8.13
N THR A 381 -13.39 -17.34 -8.25
CA THR A 381 -13.91 -18.35 -7.30
C THR A 381 -13.11 -19.64 -7.36
N LEU A 382 -12.66 -20.06 -8.55
CA LEU A 382 -11.79 -21.23 -8.70
C LEU A 382 -10.42 -20.99 -8.05
N ILE A 383 -9.83 -19.81 -8.25
CA ILE A 383 -8.58 -19.43 -7.57
C ILE A 383 -8.75 -19.48 -6.05
N ILE A 384 -9.85 -18.95 -5.49
CA ILE A 384 -10.11 -19.03 -4.05
C ILE A 384 -10.14 -20.49 -3.57
N ARG A 385 -10.85 -21.36 -4.30
CA ARG A 385 -10.94 -22.79 -3.99
C ARG A 385 -9.58 -23.50 -4.03
N ASP A 386 -8.67 -23.07 -4.91
CA ASP A 386 -7.31 -23.62 -4.94
C ASP A 386 -6.57 -23.30 -3.63
N PHE A 387 -6.66 -22.06 -3.13
CA PHE A 387 -6.07 -21.67 -1.85
C PHE A 387 -6.72 -22.44 -0.69
N ASP A 388 -8.06 -22.55 -0.66
CA ASP A 388 -8.78 -23.31 0.37
C ASP A 388 -8.32 -24.78 0.40
N ALA A 389 -8.15 -25.39 -0.78
CA ALA A 389 -7.67 -26.75 -0.91
C ALA A 389 -6.22 -26.90 -0.43
N ALA A 390 -5.34 -25.97 -0.81
CA ALA A 390 -3.92 -25.97 -0.42
C ALA A 390 -3.75 -25.81 1.10
N PHE A 391 -4.51 -24.92 1.75
CA PHE A 391 -4.44 -24.70 3.19
C PHE A 391 -4.92 -25.89 4.04
N ASN A 392 -5.58 -26.89 3.46
CA ASN A 392 -5.82 -28.17 4.16
C ASN A 392 -4.54 -28.98 4.40
N SER A 393 -3.45 -28.66 3.68
CA SER A 393 -2.18 -29.40 3.73
C SER A 393 -1.02 -28.62 4.35
N CYS A 394 -1.18 -27.32 4.59
CA CYS A 394 -0.11 -26.45 5.11
C CYS A 394 -0.64 -25.30 5.98
N ASP A 395 0.20 -24.82 6.90
CA ASP A 395 -0.10 -23.65 7.74
C ASP A 395 0.13 -22.32 7.01
N LEU A 396 1.12 -22.31 6.11
CA LEU A 396 1.61 -21.13 5.39
C LEU A 396 1.97 -21.54 3.96
N MET A 397 2.01 -20.58 3.04
CA MET A 397 2.59 -20.79 1.71
C MET A 397 3.73 -19.81 1.47
N LEU A 398 4.76 -20.29 0.77
CA LEU A 398 5.94 -19.52 0.43
C LEU A 398 6.11 -19.43 -1.09
N SER A 399 6.41 -18.23 -1.57
CA SER A 399 6.81 -18.01 -2.96
C SER A 399 7.71 -16.78 -3.08
N PRO A 400 8.43 -16.62 -4.21
CA PRO A 400 8.96 -15.32 -4.59
C PRO A 400 7.84 -14.27 -4.65
N VAL A 401 8.16 -13.03 -4.29
CA VAL A 401 7.21 -11.90 -4.36
C VAL A 401 7.16 -11.30 -5.75
N SER A 402 8.31 -11.22 -6.41
CA SER A 402 8.53 -10.77 -7.79
C SER A 402 9.36 -11.82 -8.52
N PRO A 403 9.17 -12.03 -9.84
CA PRO A 403 10.00 -12.94 -10.62
C PRO A 403 11.41 -12.39 -10.92
N SER A 404 11.60 -11.08 -10.82
CA SER A 404 12.86 -10.34 -11.06
C SER A 404 13.11 -9.31 -9.95
#